data_AF-S6WH24-F1
#
_entry.id   AF-S6WH24-F1
#
_cell.length_a   1.000
_cell.length_b   1.000
_cell.length_c   1.000
_cell.angle_alpha   90.00
_cell.angle_beta   90.00
_cell.angle_gamma   90.00
#
_symmetry.space_group_name_H-M   'P 1'
#
loop_
_entity.id
_entity.type
_entity.pdbx_description
1 polymer ?
#
loop_
_entity_poly.entity_id
_entity_poly.type
_entity_poly.pdbx_seq_one_letter_code
_entity_poly.pdbx_strand_id
1 'polypeptide(L)' 'EKRPVSVERLEAALAHIKHKLRATGEREVKSLVVGELVMGELQKLDEVAYIRFASVYRRFQDLNEFR' A
#
# COMPACT_ATOMS: atom_id res chain seq x y z
N GLU A 1 2.56 -4.46 -21.35
CA GLU A 1 1.96 -3.13 -21.49
C GLU A 1 2.11 -2.32 -20.21
N LYS A 2 2.22 -0.99 -20.31
CA LYS A 2 2.06 -0.12 -19.14
C LYS A 2 0.59 -0.14 -18.71
N ARG A 3 0.35 -0.31 -17.41
CA ARG A 3 -1.00 -0.24 -16.83
C ARG A 3 -1.60 1.16 -17.02
N PRO A 4 -2.92 1.31 -17.22
CA PRO A 4 -3.56 2.60 -17.51
C PRO A 4 -3.75 3.45 -16.25
N VAL A 5 -2.66 3.73 -15.54
CA VAL A 5 -2.62 4.60 -14.37
C VAL A 5 -1.80 5.82 -14.77
N SER A 6 -2.39 7.00 -14.68
CA SER A 6 -1.67 8.23 -14.97
C SER A 6 -0.68 8.54 -13.85
N VAL A 7 0.39 9.27 -14.19
CA VAL A 7 1.43 9.64 -13.22
C VAL A 7 0.84 10.49 -12.09
N GLU A 8 -0.11 11.37 -12.43
CA GLU A 8 -0.76 12.27 -11.48
C GLU A 8 -1.56 11.48 -10.42
N ARG A 9 -2.28 10.42 -10.85
CA ARG A 9 -3.02 9.56 -9.93
C ARG A 9 -2.09 8.76 -9.01
N LEU A 10 -0.93 8.33 -9.53
CA LEU A 10 0.09 7.67 -8.73
C LEU A 10 0.71 8.61 -7.69
N GLU A 11 1.08 9.83 -8.09
CA GLU A 11 1.61 10.86 -7.20
C GLU A 11 0.60 11.26 -6.12
N ALA A 12 -0.68 11.38 -6.47
CA ALA A 12 -1.75 11.65 -5.51
C ALA A 12 -1.88 10.55 -4.45
N ALA A 13 -1.82 9.28 -4.85
CA ALA A 13 -1.81 8.16 -3.91
C ALA A 13 -0.59 8.19 -2.97
N LEU A 14 0.60 8.46 -3.52
CA LEU A 14 1.82 8.62 -2.72
C LEU A 14 1.71 9.78 -1.73
N ALA A 15 1.16 10.91 -2.16
CA ALA A 15 0.91 12.06 -1.29
C ALA A 15 -0.06 11.71 -0.15
N HIS A 16 -1.13 10.98 -0.44
CA HIS A 16 -2.10 10.54 0.56
C HIS A 16 -1.49 9.58 1.58
N ILE A 17 -0.70 8.60 1.14
CA ILE A 17 0.03 7.67 2.03
C ILE A 17 0.99 8.45 2.93
N LYS A 18 1.82 9.34 2.36
CA LYS A 18 2.74 10.19 3.14
C LYS A 18 2.02 11.06 4.16
N HIS A 19 0.87 11.64 3.77
CA HIS A 19 0.07 12.45 4.68
C HIS A 19 -0.45 11.62 5.85
N LYS A 20 -1.02 10.44 5.60
CA LYS A 20 -1.49 9.54 6.66
C LYS A 20 -0.37 9.10 7.59
N LEU A 21 0.79 8.74 7.06
CA LEU A 21 1.95 8.35 7.87
C LEU A 21 2.46 9.52 8.73
N ARG A 22 2.46 10.75 8.22
CA ARG A 22 2.84 11.93 9.02
C ARG A 22 1.80 12.27 10.09
N ALA A 23 0.52 12.08 9.78
CA ALA A 23 -0.57 12.37 10.69
C ALA A 23 -0.61 11.45 11.93
N THR A 24 0.10 10.31 11.91
CA THR A 24 0.25 9.47 13.12
C THR A 24 1.11 10.14 14.19
N GLY A 25 2.01 11.06 13.82
CA GLY A 25 2.98 11.68 14.73
C GLY A 25 4.10 10.74 15.21
N GLU A 26 4.11 9.50 14.73
CA GLU A 26 5.07 8.48 15.16
C GLU A 26 6.44 8.69 14.50
N ARG A 27 7.51 8.51 15.28
CA ARG A 27 8.89 8.57 14.76
C ARG A 27 9.24 7.34 13.92
N GLU A 28 8.67 6.19 14.27
CA GLU A 28 8.85 4.92 13.60
C GLU A 28 7.49 4.29 13.33
N VAL A 29 7.34 3.73 12.14
CA VAL A 29 6.08 3.10 11.70
C VAL A 29 6.37 1.67 11.28
N LYS A 30 5.55 0.74 11.78
CA LYS A 30 5.63 -0.67 11.37
C LYS A 30 5.42 -0.76 9.85
N SER A 31 6.24 -1.53 9.16
CA SER A 31 6.12 -1.77 7.72
C SER A 31 4.73 -2.29 7.32
N LEU A 32 4.05 -2.99 8.24
CA LEU A 32 2.68 -3.42 8.08
C LEU A 32 1.75 -2.24 7.75
N VAL A 33 1.78 -1.18 8.57
CA VAL A 33 0.95 0.01 8.38
C VAL A 33 1.16 0.63 7.00
N VAL A 34 2.42 0.71 6.54
CA VAL A 34 2.73 1.22 5.20
C VAL A 34 2.09 0.34 4.12
N GLY A 35 2.20 -0.98 4.24
CA GLY A 35 1.62 -1.92 3.29
C GLY A 35 0.09 -1.89 3.26
N GLU A 36 -0.59 -1.70 4.39
CA GLU A 36 -2.05 -1.55 4.45
C GLU A 36 -2.50 -0.27 3.72
N LEU A 37 -1.78 0.84 3.92
CA LEU A 37 -2.06 2.09 3.21
C LEU A 37 -1.84 1.94 1.70
N VAL A 38 -0.77 1.25 1.28
CA VAL A 38 -0.50 0.92 -0.13
C VAL A 38 -1.62 0.06 -0.72
N MET A 39 -2.06 -1.00 -0.01
CA MET A 39 -3.18 -1.83 -0.44
C MET A 39 -4.44 -1.00 -0.67
N GLY A 40 -4.78 -0.11 0.25
CA GLY A 40 -5.97 0.75 0.14
C GLY A 40 -5.92 1.70 -1.06
N GLU A 41 -4.75 2.22 -1.43
CA GLU A 41 -4.61 3.06 -2.63
C GLU A 41 -4.60 2.23 -3.92
N LEU A 42 -3.91 1.09 -3.93
CA LEU A 42 -3.90 0.19 -5.09
C LEU A 42 -5.30 -0.32 -5.44
N GLN A 43 -6.13 -0.62 -4.46
CA GLN A 43 -7.52 -1.05 -4.70
C GLN A 43 -8.32 -0.02 -5.52
N LYS A 44 -8.02 1.27 -5.38
CA LYS A 44 -8.69 2.36 -6.10
C LYS A 44 -8.03 2.68 -7.44
N LEU A 45 -6.72 2.50 -7.52
CA LEU A 45 -5.94 2.82 -8.72
C LEU A 45 -6.06 1.71 -9.77
N ASP A 46 -5.93 0.47 -9.34
CA ASP A 46 -5.49 -0.61 -10.21
C ASP A 46 -5.73 -2.01 -9.63
N GLU A 47 -6.77 -2.69 -10.09
CA GLU A 47 -7.19 -3.99 -9.53
C GLU A 47 -6.11 -5.09 -9.65
N VAL A 48 -5.45 -5.25 -10.81
CA VAL A 48 -4.39 -6.27 -10.95
C VAL A 48 -3.16 -5.95 -10.11
N ALA A 49 -2.74 -4.68 -9.97
CA ALA A 49 -1.64 -4.33 -9.08
C ALA A 49 -2.02 -4.57 -7.61
N TYR A 50 -3.26 -4.26 -7.23
CA TYR A 50 -3.81 -4.62 -5.92
C TYR A 50 -3.73 -6.14 -5.67
N ILE A 51 -4.24 -6.96 -6.59
CA ILE A 51 -4.22 -8.43 -6.47
C ILE A 51 -2.77 -8.94 -6.35
N ARG A 52 -1.87 -8.44 -7.20
CA ARG A 52 -0.45 -8.84 -7.17
C ARG A 52 0.20 -8.49 -5.83
N PHE A 53 -0.02 -7.27 -5.33
CA PHE A 53 0.50 -6.83 -4.05
C PHE A 53 -0.09 -7.67 -2.90
N ALA A 54 -1.41 -7.81 -2.86
CA ALA A 54 -2.13 -8.57 -1.84
C ALA A 54 -1.69 -10.05 -1.80
N SER A 55 -1.39 -10.66 -2.95
CA SER A 55 -0.96 -12.07 -3.01
C SER A 55 0.33 -12.36 -2.25
N VAL A 56 1.24 -11.38 -2.19
CA VAL A 56 2.50 -11.48 -1.45
C VAL A 56 2.33 -10.94 -0.04
N TYR A 57 1.67 -9.80 0.10
CA TYR A 57 1.50 -9.11 1.36
C TYR A 57 0.68 -9.93 2.37
N ARG A 58 -0.43 -10.57 1.93
CA ARG A 58 -1.24 -11.44 2.80
C ARG A 58 -0.55 -12.75 3.17
N ARG A 59 0.17 -13.37 2.22
CA ARG A 59 1.03 -14.54 2.56
C ARG A 59 2.09 -14.18 3.60
N PHE A 60 2.64 -12.96 3.52
CA PHE A 60 3.60 -12.48 4.51
C PHE A 60 2.95 -12.20 5.86
N GLN A 61 1.69 -11.75 5.90
CA GLN A 61 0.92 -11.65 7.15
C GLN A 61 0.72 -13.03 7.79
N ASP A 62 0.23 -14.01 7.03
CA ASP A 62 -0.02 -15.36 7.53
C ASP A 62 1.24 -16.00 8.14
N LEU A 63 2.42 -15.82 7.52
CA LEU A 63 3.69 -16.35 8.05
C LEU A 63 4.09 -15.77 9.41
N ASN A 64 3.63 -14.55 9.74
CA ASN A 64 3.89 -13.95 11.05
C ASN A 64 2.94 -14.47 12.14
N GLU A 65 1.82 -15.11 11.78
CA GLU A 65 0.88 -15.71 12.74
C GLU A 65 1.36 -17.07 13.28
N PHE A 66 2.34 -17.71 12.62
CA PHE A 66 2.94 -18.98 13.05
C PHE A 66 4.12 -18.83 14.03
N ARG A 67 4.39 -17.61 14.53
CA ARG A 67 5.49 -17.32 15.47
C ARG A 67 5.02 -17.00 16.87
#